data_AF-A0AAV9LKZ1-F1
#
_entry.id   AF-A0AAV9LKZ1-F1
#
_cell.length_a   1.000
_cell.length_b   1.000
_cell.length_c   1.000
_cell.angle_alpha   90.00
_cell.angle_beta   90.00
_cell.angle_gamma   90.00
#
_symmetry.space_group_name_H-M   'P 1'
#
loop_
_entity.id
_entity.type
_entity.pdbx_description
1 polymer ?
#
loop_
_entity_poly.entity_id
_entity_poly.type
_entity_poly.pdbx_seq_one_letter_code
_entity_poly.pdbx_strand_id
1 'polypeptide(L)'
;MRFLKFFPLFIFLYFLSVTHAATFDITNRCTYPVWAAASPGGGRRLDSGQTWNLNVNLGTIQARIWGRTNCIFDGNGRGKCQTGDCNGRLECQGFGSPPNTLAEFALNQPNNLDFVDISVVDGFNIPMEFSPIKGGCRKIRCSADINGQCPSELRAPGGCNNPCTVFKTKEYCCTNGSGSCGPTDYSKFFKQRCPNAYSYPLDDPTSLFTCPAGTNYKVVFCPGYYNYSVQFLLLVTFGFDKFIKKINDLRNK
;
A
#
# COMPACT_ATOMS: atom_id res chain seq x y z
N MET A 1 10.15 -76.10 -1.50
CA MET A 1 9.42 -75.00 -2.17
C MET A 1 9.88 -73.68 -1.58
N ARG A 2 10.66 -72.88 -2.32
CA ARG A 2 11.12 -71.55 -1.90
C ARG A 2 10.05 -70.51 -2.27
N PHE A 3 9.46 -69.86 -1.27
CA PHE A 3 8.52 -68.76 -1.49
C PHE A 3 9.29 -67.46 -1.75
N LEU A 4 9.27 -66.96 -2.99
CA LEU A 4 9.68 -65.59 -3.30
C LEU A 4 8.61 -64.63 -2.74
N LYS A 5 8.99 -63.79 -1.77
CA LYS A 5 8.16 -62.67 -1.31
C LYS A 5 8.30 -61.51 -2.30
N PHE A 6 7.27 -61.28 -3.11
CA PHE A 6 7.12 -60.06 -3.90
C PHE A 6 6.76 -58.91 -2.96
N PHE A 7 7.64 -57.91 -2.84
CA PHE A 7 7.37 -56.65 -2.18
C PHE A 7 6.76 -55.69 -3.23
N PRO A 8 5.54 -55.17 -3.06
CA PRO A 8 4.98 -54.23 -4.01
C PRO A 8 5.69 -52.87 -3.82
N LEU A 9 6.33 -52.40 -4.88
CA LEU A 9 6.94 -51.06 -4.95
C LEU A 9 5.79 -50.04 -5.06
N PHE A 10 5.38 -49.46 -3.94
CA PHE A 10 4.43 -48.34 -3.92
C PHE A 10 5.12 -47.11 -4.53
N ILE A 11 4.80 -46.81 -5.80
CA ILE A 11 5.21 -45.57 -6.46
C ILE A 11 4.37 -44.44 -5.85
N PHE A 12 4.98 -43.65 -4.97
CA PHE A 12 4.39 -42.43 -4.42
C PHE A 12 4.41 -41.36 -5.52
N LEU A 13 3.30 -41.19 -6.25
CA LEU A 13 3.10 -40.08 -7.17
C LEU A 13 3.12 -38.78 -6.36
N TYR A 14 4.27 -38.11 -6.33
CA TYR A 14 4.38 -36.73 -5.88
C TYR A 14 3.57 -35.85 -6.84
N PHE A 15 2.34 -35.53 -6.47
CA PHE A 15 1.60 -34.45 -7.11
C PHE A 15 2.37 -33.16 -6.86
N LEU A 16 3.06 -32.67 -7.89
CA LEU A 16 3.59 -31.32 -7.92
C LEU A 16 2.41 -30.36 -7.86
N SER A 17 2.09 -29.86 -6.66
CA SER A 17 1.15 -28.77 -6.48
C SER A 17 1.76 -27.51 -7.07
N VAL A 18 1.33 -27.14 -8.27
CA VAL A 18 1.67 -25.84 -8.87
C VAL A 18 0.92 -24.77 -8.06
N THR A 19 1.58 -24.23 -7.04
CA THR A 19 1.06 -23.10 -6.28
C THR A 19 1.02 -21.89 -7.19
N HIS A 20 -0.17 -21.52 -7.65
CA HIS A 20 -0.37 -20.28 -8.36
C HIS A 20 -0.20 -19.12 -7.37
N ALA A 21 0.53 -18.08 -7.77
CA ALA A 21 0.79 -16.88 -6.97
C ALA A 21 0.50 -15.64 -7.81
N ALA A 22 0.01 -14.59 -7.15
CA ALA A 22 -0.07 -13.25 -7.74
C ALA A 22 1.23 -12.50 -7.44
N THR A 23 1.69 -11.72 -8.41
CA THR A 23 2.86 -10.84 -8.26
C THR A 23 2.42 -9.41 -7.94
N PHE A 24 3.10 -8.80 -6.99
CA PHE A 24 2.95 -7.42 -6.57
C PHE A 24 4.23 -6.62 -6.84
N ASP A 25 4.14 -5.64 -7.73
CA ASP A 25 5.20 -4.67 -8.00
C ASP A 25 5.08 -3.48 -7.05
N ILE A 26 5.84 -3.52 -5.95
CA ILE A 26 5.83 -2.48 -4.91
C ILE A 26 6.92 -1.46 -5.24
N THR A 27 6.52 -0.28 -5.72
CA THR A 27 7.43 0.75 -6.23
C THR A 27 7.44 1.97 -5.31
N ASN A 28 8.64 2.43 -4.92
CA ASN A 28 8.79 3.73 -4.27
C ASN A 28 8.97 4.84 -5.32
N ARG A 29 8.02 5.77 -5.41
CA ARG A 29 8.17 7.01 -6.22
C ARG A 29 8.25 8.27 -5.37
N CYS A 30 8.40 8.12 -4.05
CA CYS A 30 8.66 9.24 -3.17
C CYS A 30 10.09 9.74 -3.38
N THR A 31 10.35 11.01 -3.08
CA THR A 31 11.70 11.59 -3.12
C THR A 31 12.58 11.17 -1.94
N TYR A 32 12.06 10.31 -1.06
CA TYR A 32 12.71 9.83 0.15
C TYR A 32 12.63 8.30 0.24
N PRO A 33 13.54 7.65 1.00
CA PRO A 33 13.49 6.22 1.21
C PRO A 33 12.21 5.78 1.94
N VAL A 34 11.62 4.68 1.48
CA VAL A 34 10.47 4.03 2.13
C VAL A 34 10.88 2.60 2.48
N TRP A 35 10.58 2.16 3.69
CA TRP A 35 10.71 0.76 4.06
C TRP A 35 9.37 0.08 3.79
N ALA A 36 9.22 -0.45 2.58
CA ALA A 36 8.06 -1.24 2.21
C ALA A 36 7.90 -2.42 3.17
N ALA A 37 6.65 -2.77 3.44
CA ALA A 37 6.29 -3.86 4.32
C ALA A 37 5.07 -4.60 3.74
N ALA A 38 5.03 -5.91 3.97
CA ALA A 38 3.95 -6.77 3.57
C ALA A 38 3.70 -7.84 4.63
N SER A 39 2.44 -8.15 4.88
CA SER A 39 2.02 -9.26 5.74
C SER A 39 0.94 -10.04 4.99
N PRO A 40 1.23 -11.26 4.50
CA PRO A 40 2.55 -11.90 4.47
C PRO A 40 3.51 -11.24 3.47
N GLY A 41 4.82 -11.39 3.68
CA GLY A 41 5.83 -11.01 2.68
C GLY A 41 7.12 -10.40 3.25
N GLY A 42 7.08 -9.84 4.46
CA GLY A 42 8.26 -9.29 5.12
C GLY A 42 8.40 -7.78 4.90
N GLY A 43 9.61 -7.29 4.63
CA GLY A 43 9.82 -5.88 4.36
C GLY A 43 11.17 -5.56 3.75
N ARG A 44 11.22 -4.49 2.95
CA ARG A 44 12.40 -4.10 2.18
C ARG A 44 12.55 -2.59 2.16
N ARG A 45 13.79 -2.11 2.33
CA ARG A 45 14.12 -0.69 2.08
C ARG A 45 14.11 -0.43 0.57
N LEU A 46 13.38 0.59 0.15
CA LEU A 46 13.31 1.07 -1.23
C LEU A 46 13.73 2.54 -1.29
N ASP A 47 14.83 2.82 -1.96
CA ASP A 47 15.17 4.18 -2.38
C ASP A 47 14.21 4.66 -3.48
N SER A 48 14.25 5.96 -3.77
CA SER A 48 13.45 6.55 -4.84
C SER A 48 13.68 5.84 -6.17
N GLY A 49 12.60 5.38 -6.80
CA GLY A 49 12.60 4.67 -8.08
C GLY A 49 12.81 3.16 -7.97
N GLN A 50 13.13 2.61 -6.79
CA GLN A 50 13.29 1.17 -6.61
C GLN A 50 11.95 0.43 -6.53
N THR A 51 11.96 -0.82 -6.98
CA THR A 51 10.81 -1.72 -6.97
C THR A 51 11.15 -3.03 -6.26
N TRP A 52 10.22 -3.50 -5.42
CA TRP A 52 10.22 -4.84 -4.86
C TRP A 52 9.13 -5.67 -5.53
N ASN A 53 9.53 -6.79 -6.13
CA ASN A 53 8.61 -7.80 -6.64
C ASN A 53 8.32 -8.78 -5.50
N LEU A 54 7.06 -8.85 -5.06
CA LEU A 54 6.59 -9.77 -4.03
C LEU A 54 5.63 -10.77 -4.67
N ASN A 55 5.84 -12.07 -4.43
CA ASN A 55 4.88 -13.11 -4.80
C ASN A 55 4.04 -13.48 -3.59
N VAL A 56 2.72 -13.50 -3.77
CA VAL A 56 1.76 -13.89 -2.72
C VAL A 56 0.90 -15.03 -3.25
N ASN A 57 0.81 -16.10 -2.46
CA ASN A 57 0.03 -17.28 -2.84
C ASN A 57 -1.44 -16.92 -3.06
N LEU A 58 -2.07 -17.51 -4.08
CA LEU A 58 -3.52 -17.43 -4.21
C LEU A 58 -4.21 -18.04 -2.98
N GLY A 59 -5.37 -17.52 -2.61
CA GLY A 59 -6.08 -17.90 -1.39
C GLY A 59 -5.66 -17.14 -0.13
N THR A 60 -4.61 -16.31 -0.20
CA THR A 60 -4.20 -15.46 0.92
C THR A 60 -5.31 -14.47 1.29
N ILE A 61 -5.62 -14.34 2.57
CA ILE A 61 -6.62 -13.42 3.13
C ILE A 61 -5.97 -12.47 4.14
N GLN A 62 -6.67 -11.37 4.46
CA GLN A 62 -6.22 -10.36 5.44
C GLN A 62 -4.80 -9.85 5.16
N ALA A 63 -4.42 -9.77 3.89
CA ALA A 63 -3.10 -9.37 3.48
C ALA A 63 -2.99 -7.85 3.38
N ARG A 64 -1.82 -7.32 3.74
CA ARG A 64 -1.55 -5.89 3.72
C ARG A 64 -0.20 -5.61 3.10
N ILE A 65 -0.13 -4.55 2.30
CA ILE A 65 1.11 -3.88 1.89
C ILE A 65 1.05 -2.43 2.35
N TRP A 66 2.12 -1.92 2.97
CA TRP A 66 2.21 -0.53 3.40
C TRP A 66 3.66 -0.01 3.32
N GLY A 67 3.81 1.31 3.36
CA GLY A 67 5.11 1.96 3.42
C GLY A 67 5.40 2.47 4.83
N ARG A 68 6.64 2.31 5.28
CA ARG A 68 7.12 2.82 6.57
C ARG A 68 8.11 3.95 6.34
N THR A 69 8.09 4.95 7.22
CA THR A 69 8.94 6.14 7.09
C THR A 69 9.91 6.30 8.27
N ASN A 70 11.02 6.97 7.99
CA ASN A 70 12.04 7.35 8.98
C ASN A 70 12.45 6.18 9.88
N CYS A 71 12.80 5.07 9.24
CA CYS A 71 13.23 3.87 9.94
C CYS A 71 14.74 3.83 10.14
N ILE A 72 15.15 3.28 11.28
CA ILE A 72 16.53 2.96 11.59
C ILE A 72 16.56 1.50 12.04
N PHE A 73 17.37 0.67 11.37
CA PHE A 73 17.57 -0.73 11.69
C PHE A 73 19.06 -1.04 11.86
N ASP A 74 19.38 -1.95 12.78
CA ASP A 74 20.70 -2.54 12.93
C ASP A 74 20.98 -3.60 11.84
N GLY A 75 22.18 -4.17 11.84
CA GLY A 75 22.58 -5.22 10.89
C GLY A 75 21.78 -6.53 11.01
N ASN A 76 21.01 -6.72 12.09
CA ASN A 76 20.11 -7.86 12.29
C ASN A 76 18.67 -7.53 11.87
N GLY A 77 18.43 -6.35 11.29
CA GLY A 77 17.10 -5.90 10.90
C GLY A 77 16.19 -5.55 12.08
N ARG A 78 16.74 -5.22 13.26
CA ARG A 78 16.00 -4.73 14.43
C ARG A 78 16.15 -3.23 14.60
N GLY A 79 15.09 -2.55 15.02
CA GLY A 79 15.10 -1.10 15.08
C GLY A 79 13.70 -0.51 15.26
N LYS A 80 13.43 0.62 14.61
CA LYS A 80 12.15 1.31 14.72
C LYS A 80 11.89 2.21 13.51
N CYS A 81 10.63 2.27 13.09
CA CYS A 81 10.09 3.26 12.16
C CYS A 81 9.26 4.33 12.89
N GLN A 82 9.20 5.53 12.32
CA GLN A 82 8.31 6.58 12.85
C GLN A 82 6.84 6.27 12.56
N THR A 83 6.54 5.76 11.36
CA THR A 83 5.19 5.35 10.96
C THR A 83 5.20 3.94 10.38
N GLY A 84 4.13 3.17 10.63
CA GLY A 84 3.97 1.80 10.11
C GLY A 84 4.91 0.75 10.70
N ASP A 85 5.53 1.00 11.86
CA ASP A 85 6.47 0.07 12.48
C ASP A 85 5.82 -1.28 12.79
N CYS A 86 6.50 -2.39 12.51
CA CYS A 86 5.96 -3.75 12.68
C CYS A 86 6.74 -4.51 13.76
N ASN A 87 6.66 -4.01 15.00
CA ASN A 87 7.36 -4.53 16.18
C ASN A 87 8.89 -4.45 16.06
N GLY A 88 9.37 -3.33 15.51
CA GLY A 88 10.79 -3.01 15.40
C GLY A 88 11.58 -3.92 14.49
N ARG A 89 10.96 -4.51 13.46
CA ARG A 89 11.59 -5.43 12.52
C ARG A 89 11.62 -4.87 11.10
N LEU A 90 12.72 -5.08 10.38
CA LEU A 90 12.80 -4.81 8.95
C LEU A 90 11.86 -5.75 8.19
N GLU A 91 11.98 -7.05 8.47
CA GLU A 91 11.13 -8.11 7.93
C GLU A 91 9.89 -8.29 8.82
N CYS A 92 8.76 -7.72 8.38
CA CYS A 92 7.51 -7.75 9.14
C CYS A 92 6.93 -9.16 9.25
N GLN A 93 6.45 -9.51 10.45
CA GLN A 93 5.77 -10.78 10.74
C GLN A 93 4.29 -10.57 11.14
N GLY A 94 3.78 -9.37 10.94
CA GLY A 94 2.44 -8.94 11.27
C GLY A 94 2.22 -7.50 10.83
N PHE A 95 1.10 -6.91 11.23
CA PHE A 95 0.71 -5.57 10.80
C PHE A 95 1.55 -4.46 11.44
N GLY A 96 1.63 -3.32 10.76
CA GLY A 96 2.32 -2.13 11.23
C GLY A 96 1.45 -1.24 12.12
N SER A 97 2.08 -0.45 12.98
CA SER A 97 1.41 0.52 13.85
C SER A 97 0.92 1.76 13.06
N PRO A 98 -0.31 2.24 13.29
CA PRO A 98 -0.81 3.51 12.76
C PRO A 98 0.10 4.73 13.08
N PRO A 99 0.10 5.78 12.24
CA PRO A 99 -0.65 5.87 10.99
C PRO A 99 0.08 5.16 9.84
N ASN A 100 -0.63 4.40 9.03
CA ASN A 100 -0.11 3.80 7.81
C ASN A 100 -1.20 3.63 6.74
N THR A 101 -0.96 4.18 5.55
CA THR A 101 -1.84 3.94 4.40
C THR A 101 -1.68 2.49 3.95
N LEU A 102 -2.79 1.75 3.85
CA LEU A 102 -2.78 0.32 3.55
C LEU A 102 -3.27 0.05 2.13
N ALA A 103 -2.61 -0.87 1.43
CA ALA A 103 -3.23 -1.66 0.36
C ALA A 103 -3.63 -3.00 0.98
N GLU A 104 -4.92 -3.26 1.09
CA GLU A 104 -5.46 -4.50 1.66
C GLU A 104 -5.99 -5.40 0.54
N PHE A 105 -5.81 -6.71 0.69
CA PHE A 105 -6.27 -7.66 -0.32
C PHE A 105 -6.54 -9.06 0.23
N ALA A 106 -7.44 -9.76 -0.47
CA ALA A 106 -7.70 -11.18 -0.34
C ALA A 106 -7.78 -11.81 -1.74
N LEU A 107 -6.96 -12.83 -2.01
CA LEU A 107 -6.77 -13.37 -3.36
C LEU A 107 -7.56 -14.66 -3.55
N ASN A 108 -8.11 -14.88 -4.74
CA ASN A 108 -8.84 -16.09 -5.13
C ASN A 108 -9.94 -16.49 -4.12
N GLN A 109 -10.79 -15.53 -3.79
CA GLN A 109 -11.97 -15.66 -2.94
C GLN A 109 -13.16 -16.20 -3.77
N PRO A 110 -14.34 -16.48 -3.15
CA PRO A 110 -15.48 -17.04 -3.86
C PRO A 110 -15.82 -16.29 -5.17
N ASN A 111 -16.28 -17.04 -6.16
CA ASN A 111 -16.50 -16.58 -7.55
C ASN A 111 -15.23 -16.23 -8.34
N ASN A 112 -14.06 -16.76 -7.93
CA ASN A 112 -12.76 -16.51 -8.57
C ASN A 112 -12.44 -15.01 -8.62
N LEU A 113 -12.65 -14.33 -7.51
CA LEU A 113 -12.42 -12.89 -7.36
C LEU A 113 -11.31 -12.63 -6.35
N ASP A 114 -10.46 -11.67 -6.66
CA ASP A 114 -9.65 -10.99 -5.68
C ASP A 114 -10.46 -9.80 -5.13
N PHE A 115 -10.40 -9.58 -3.83
CA PHE A 115 -10.92 -8.38 -3.17
C PHE A 115 -9.74 -7.47 -2.83
N VAL A 116 -9.83 -6.20 -3.21
CA VAL A 116 -8.74 -5.24 -3.10
C VAL A 116 -9.25 -3.87 -2.70
N ASP A 117 -8.51 -3.19 -1.85
CA ASP A 117 -8.84 -1.83 -1.42
C ASP A 117 -7.61 -1.04 -0.97
N ILE A 118 -7.78 0.28 -0.90
CA ILE A 118 -6.90 1.13 -0.09
C ILE A 118 -7.65 1.48 1.18
N SER A 119 -6.98 1.41 2.33
CA SER A 119 -7.58 1.73 3.62
C SER A 119 -6.77 2.79 4.35
N VAL A 120 -7.51 3.77 4.90
CA VAL A 120 -7.00 4.77 5.85
C VAL A 120 -7.74 4.67 7.20
N VAL A 121 -8.31 3.50 7.50
CA VAL A 121 -8.87 3.15 8.81
C VAL A 121 -7.78 3.07 9.88
N ASP A 122 -6.56 2.68 9.49
CA ASP A 122 -5.36 2.72 10.32
C ASP A 122 -4.56 4.03 10.08
N GLY A 123 -5.20 5.06 9.53
CA GLY A 123 -4.60 6.37 9.25
C GLY A 123 -3.89 6.45 7.90
N PHE A 124 -3.18 7.55 7.70
CA PHE A 124 -2.48 7.88 6.45
C PHE A 124 -1.07 8.38 6.76
N ASN A 125 -0.08 7.90 6.01
CA ASN A 125 1.30 8.41 6.10
C ASN A 125 1.89 8.72 4.72
N ILE A 126 1.71 7.83 3.74
CA ILE A 126 2.28 7.93 2.41
C ILE A 126 1.14 7.86 1.37
N PRO A 127 1.08 8.77 0.39
CA PRO A 127 0.19 8.65 -0.77
C PRO A 127 0.37 7.30 -1.49
N MET A 128 -0.72 6.66 -1.89
CA MET A 128 -0.68 5.31 -2.45
C MET A 128 -1.56 5.16 -3.70
N GLU A 129 -1.08 4.38 -4.66
CA GLU A 129 -1.86 3.78 -5.74
C GLU A 129 -1.80 2.26 -5.61
N PHE A 130 -2.94 1.61 -5.79
CA PHE A 130 -3.07 0.17 -5.86
C PHE A 130 -3.90 -0.17 -7.09
N SER A 131 -3.32 -0.92 -8.02
CA SER A 131 -3.94 -1.16 -9.32
C SER A 131 -3.40 -2.43 -9.97
N PRO A 132 -4.15 -3.04 -10.89
CA PRO A 132 -3.63 -4.18 -11.64
C PRO A 132 -2.52 -3.72 -12.60
N ILE A 133 -1.53 -4.59 -12.85
CA ILE A 133 -0.42 -4.30 -13.79
C ILE A 133 -0.95 -4.21 -15.22
N LYS A 134 -1.82 -5.16 -15.58
CA LYS A 134 -2.53 -5.19 -16.85
C LYS A 134 -4.00 -4.80 -16.59
N GLY A 135 -4.69 -4.27 -17.60
CA GLY A 135 -6.12 -3.97 -17.46
C GLY A 135 -6.94 -5.19 -17.00
N GLY A 136 -8.13 -4.97 -16.47
CA GLY A 136 -9.00 -6.05 -16.00
C GLY A 136 -9.83 -5.70 -14.76
N CYS A 137 -9.45 -4.65 -14.03
CA CYS A 137 -10.22 -4.10 -12.93
C CYS A 137 -9.83 -2.65 -12.61
N ARG A 138 -10.48 -2.07 -11.61
CA ARG A 138 -10.37 -0.65 -11.27
C ARG A 138 -9.00 -0.32 -10.67
N LYS A 139 -8.46 0.83 -11.06
CA LYS A 139 -7.33 1.48 -10.40
C LYS A 139 -7.81 2.29 -9.19
N ILE A 140 -7.17 2.08 -8.03
CA ILE A 140 -7.49 2.74 -6.76
C ILE A 140 -6.32 3.65 -6.39
N ARG A 141 -6.63 4.86 -5.90
CA ARG A 141 -5.61 5.83 -5.52
C ARG A 141 -6.08 6.71 -4.37
N CYS A 142 -5.18 6.92 -3.42
CA CYS A 142 -5.31 7.90 -2.35
C CYS A 142 -4.05 8.76 -2.35
N SER A 143 -4.09 9.91 -3.01
CA SER A 143 -2.91 10.75 -3.21
C SER A 143 -3.11 12.24 -2.98
N ALA A 144 -4.14 12.60 -2.21
CA ALA A 144 -4.28 13.95 -1.68
C ALA A 144 -3.21 14.22 -0.60
N ASP A 145 -2.96 15.49 -0.32
CA ASP A 145 -2.12 15.91 0.81
C ASP A 145 -2.90 15.83 2.13
N ILE A 146 -3.14 14.60 2.59
CA ILE A 146 -3.81 14.34 3.87
C ILE A 146 -2.94 14.79 5.05
N ASN A 147 -1.62 14.60 4.99
CA ASN A 147 -0.71 14.96 6.08
C ASN A 147 -0.69 16.48 6.33
N GLY A 148 -0.56 17.29 5.26
CA GLY A 148 -0.55 18.75 5.38
C GLY A 148 -1.89 19.31 5.86
N GLN A 149 -2.99 18.65 5.50
CA GLN A 149 -4.36 19.06 5.82
C GLN A 149 -4.94 18.36 7.05
N CYS A 150 -4.15 17.55 7.75
CA CYS A 150 -4.65 16.71 8.84
C CYS A 150 -5.28 17.57 9.96
N PRO A 151 -6.51 17.24 10.43
CA PRO A 151 -7.12 17.86 11.59
C PRO A 151 -6.19 17.76 12.81
N SER A 152 -6.14 18.80 13.63
CA SER A 152 -5.23 18.89 14.77
C SER A 152 -5.29 17.68 15.70
N GLU A 153 -6.49 17.18 15.95
CA GLU A 153 -6.81 16.06 16.84
C GLU A 153 -6.28 14.72 16.32
N LEU A 154 -6.04 14.63 15.01
CA LEU A 154 -5.61 13.42 14.33
C LEU A 154 -4.14 13.45 13.93
N ARG A 155 -3.44 14.57 14.11
CA ARG A 155 -2.03 14.72 13.72
C ARG A 155 -1.15 13.76 14.50
N ALA A 156 -0.25 13.09 13.78
CA ALA A 156 0.79 12.24 14.34
C ALA A 156 2.15 12.55 13.69
N PRO A 157 3.27 12.20 14.33
CA PRO A 157 4.57 12.36 13.71
C PRO A 157 4.65 11.58 12.38
N GLY A 158 4.80 12.29 11.26
CA GLY A 158 4.92 11.70 9.92
C GLY A 158 3.61 11.20 9.30
N GLY A 159 2.44 11.52 9.89
CA GLY A 159 1.16 11.07 9.35
C GLY A 159 -0.09 11.71 9.96
N CYS A 160 -1.25 11.16 9.60
CA CYS A 160 -2.55 11.52 10.12
C CYS A 160 -3.27 10.25 10.59
N ASN A 161 -3.53 10.13 11.88
CA ASN A 161 -4.26 8.98 12.44
C ASN A 161 -5.72 9.01 12.04
N ASN A 162 -6.36 7.84 12.02
CA ASN A 162 -7.80 7.75 11.95
C ASN A 162 -8.41 8.04 13.34
N PRO A 163 -9.64 8.59 13.44
CA PRO A 163 -10.32 8.80 14.72
C PRO A 163 -10.46 7.52 15.56
N CYS A 164 -10.58 6.33 14.98
CA CYS A 164 -10.61 5.08 15.77
C CYS A 164 -9.31 4.90 16.56
N THR A 165 -8.16 5.13 15.93
CA THR A 165 -6.84 5.04 16.58
C THR A 165 -6.71 6.00 17.76
N VAL A 166 -7.22 7.23 17.61
CA VAL A 166 -7.08 8.31 18.59
C VAL A 166 -8.09 8.15 19.73
N PHE A 167 -9.38 8.06 19.40
CA PHE A 167 -10.46 8.16 20.38
C PHE A 167 -10.91 6.80 20.92
N LYS A 168 -10.67 5.71 20.17
CA LYS A 168 -10.99 4.32 20.58
C LYS A 168 -12.46 4.13 21.01
N THR A 169 -13.37 4.91 20.43
CA THR A 169 -14.80 4.81 20.74
C THR A 169 -15.50 3.86 19.77
N LYS A 170 -16.64 3.35 20.21
CA LYS A 170 -17.52 2.49 19.41
C LYS A 170 -18.00 3.17 18.12
N GLU A 171 -18.17 4.49 18.16
CA GLU A 171 -18.58 5.30 17.01
C GLU A 171 -17.55 5.23 15.87
N TYR A 172 -16.26 5.42 16.18
CA TYR A 172 -15.21 5.44 15.16
C TYR A 172 -14.68 4.04 14.81
N CYS A 173 -14.70 3.11 15.77
CA CYS A 173 -14.16 1.76 15.60
C CYS A 173 -15.20 0.70 15.22
N CYS A 174 -16.49 1.05 15.20
CA CYS A 174 -17.58 0.17 14.76
C CYS A 174 -17.69 -1.17 15.52
N THR A 175 -17.34 -1.19 16.81
CA THR A 175 -17.25 -2.45 17.58
C THR A 175 -18.59 -2.95 18.14
N ASN A 176 -19.72 -2.32 17.79
CA ASN A 176 -21.07 -2.75 18.21
C ASN A 176 -21.74 -3.70 17.20
N GLY A 177 -21.02 -4.19 16.20
CA GLY A 177 -21.52 -5.11 15.17
C GLY A 177 -21.88 -4.41 13.85
N SER A 178 -22.23 -5.21 12.83
CA SER A 178 -22.53 -4.71 11.49
C SER A 178 -23.72 -3.75 11.49
N GLY A 179 -23.59 -2.63 10.78
CA GLY A 179 -24.62 -1.58 10.70
C GLY A 179 -24.67 -0.61 11.89
N SER A 180 -23.77 -0.73 12.86
CA SER A 180 -23.79 0.07 14.09
C SER A 180 -23.02 1.41 14.02
N CYS A 181 -22.33 1.67 12.92
CA CYS A 181 -21.57 2.91 12.70
C CYS A 181 -21.74 3.43 11.27
N GLY A 182 -21.39 4.69 11.05
CA GLY A 182 -21.45 5.33 9.74
C GLY A 182 -20.42 6.46 9.61
N PRO A 183 -20.52 7.27 8.55
CA PRO A 183 -19.62 8.38 8.33
C PRO A 183 -19.67 9.41 9.46
N THR A 184 -18.51 9.83 9.95
CA THR A 184 -18.31 10.92 10.92
C THR A 184 -17.62 12.09 10.23
N ASP A 185 -17.53 13.25 10.88
CA ASP A 185 -16.83 14.39 10.27
C ASP A 185 -15.34 14.11 10.03
N TYR A 186 -14.71 13.34 10.92
CA TYR A 186 -13.35 12.86 10.72
C TYR A 186 -13.22 11.84 9.58
N SER A 187 -14.12 10.87 9.43
CA SER A 187 -14.02 9.94 8.29
C SER A 187 -14.35 10.62 6.96
N LYS A 188 -15.30 11.57 6.94
CA LYS A 188 -15.58 12.43 5.78
C LYS A 188 -14.36 13.25 5.35
N PHE A 189 -13.54 13.73 6.27
CA PHE A 189 -12.27 14.41 5.94
C PHE A 189 -11.37 13.54 5.05
N PHE A 190 -11.18 12.26 5.42
CA PHE A 190 -10.42 11.30 4.62
C PHE A 190 -11.14 10.98 3.31
N LYS A 191 -12.46 10.74 3.37
CA LYS A 191 -13.24 10.30 2.22
C LYS A 191 -13.31 11.33 1.10
N GLN A 192 -13.45 12.61 1.43
CA GLN A 192 -13.44 13.69 0.46
C GLN A 192 -12.11 13.78 -0.30
N ARG A 193 -11.00 13.42 0.35
CA ARG A 193 -9.63 13.46 -0.19
C ARG A 193 -9.25 12.18 -0.93
N CYS A 194 -9.79 11.05 -0.49
CA CYS A 194 -9.59 9.74 -1.08
C CYS A 194 -10.94 9.00 -1.22
N PRO A 195 -11.75 9.34 -2.24
CA PRO A 195 -13.11 8.81 -2.38
C PRO A 195 -13.22 7.30 -2.59
N ASN A 196 -12.11 6.64 -2.91
CA ASN A 196 -12.05 5.20 -3.18
C ASN A 196 -11.29 4.43 -2.09
N ALA A 197 -10.94 5.09 -0.98
CA ALA A 197 -10.33 4.43 0.17
C ALA A 197 -11.37 4.23 1.28
N TYR A 198 -11.20 3.17 2.07
CA TYR A 198 -11.92 3.00 3.32
C TYR A 198 -11.54 4.11 4.28
N SER A 199 -12.53 4.88 4.72
CA SER A 199 -12.34 5.98 5.68
C SER A 199 -12.80 5.64 7.11
N TYR A 200 -13.62 4.60 7.24
CA TYR A 200 -14.08 4.00 8.48
C TYR A 200 -14.38 2.49 8.24
N PRO A 201 -14.49 1.65 9.28
CA PRO A 201 -14.54 0.19 9.13
C PRO A 201 -15.67 -0.39 8.26
N LEU A 202 -16.83 0.27 8.17
CA LEU A 202 -18.00 -0.23 7.40
C LEU A 202 -18.24 0.58 6.11
N ASP A 203 -17.15 1.06 5.48
CA ASP A 203 -17.17 1.87 4.24
C ASP A 203 -17.11 1.01 2.96
N ASP A 204 -17.64 -0.21 2.99
CA ASP A 204 -17.58 -1.17 1.87
C ASP A 204 -18.15 -0.63 0.54
N PRO A 205 -19.34 0.02 0.50
CA PRO A 205 -20.05 0.31 -0.75
C PRO A 205 -19.27 1.17 -1.76
N THR A 206 -18.27 1.92 -1.31
CA THR A 206 -17.49 2.83 -2.17
C THR A 206 -15.98 2.57 -2.15
N SER A 207 -15.55 1.54 -1.42
CA SER A 207 -14.13 1.31 -1.10
C SER A 207 -13.64 -0.09 -1.41
N LEU A 208 -14.55 -1.08 -1.44
CA LEU A 208 -14.22 -2.46 -1.80
C LEU A 208 -14.28 -2.63 -3.32
N PHE A 209 -13.21 -3.13 -3.91
CA PHE A 209 -13.16 -3.44 -5.33
C PHE A 209 -12.79 -4.88 -5.57
N THR A 210 -13.18 -5.38 -6.74
CA THR A 210 -12.88 -6.74 -7.16
C THR A 210 -12.11 -6.78 -8.46
N CYS A 211 -11.28 -7.82 -8.58
CA CYS A 211 -10.54 -8.17 -9.79
C CYS A 211 -10.68 -9.67 -10.06
N PRO A 212 -10.52 -10.14 -11.31
CA PRO A 212 -10.43 -11.57 -11.57
C PRO A 212 -9.25 -12.21 -10.82
N ALA A 213 -9.45 -13.39 -10.24
CA ALA A 213 -8.37 -14.12 -9.57
C ALA A 213 -7.19 -14.40 -10.52
N GLY A 214 -5.97 -14.33 -9.98
CA GLY A 214 -4.73 -14.43 -10.77
C GLY A 214 -4.29 -13.11 -11.40
N THR A 215 -4.96 -12.00 -11.08
CA THR A 215 -4.48 -10.66 -11.45
C THR A 215 -3.15 -10.36 -10.74
N ASN A 216 -2.22 -9.77 -11.47
CA ASN A 216 -0.99 -9.21 -10.89
C ASN A 216 -1.18 -7.71 -10.64
N TYR A 217 -0.56 -7.20 -9.59
CA TYR A 217 -0.81 -5.86 -9.10
C TYR A 217 0.46 -5.03 -8.98
N LYS A 218 0.28 -3.71 -8.93
CA LYS A 218 1.31 -2.77 -8.49
C LYS A 218 0.78 -1.95 -7.31
N VAL A 219 1.66 -1.73 -6.35
CA VAL A 219 1.48 -0.79 -5.25
C VAL A 219 2.54 0.30 -5.41
N VAL A 220 2.10 1.54 -5.54
CA VAL A 220 3.01 2.66 -5.80
C VAL A 220 2.91 3.66 -4.67
N PHE A 221 4.00 3.86 -3.94
CA PHE A 221 4.14 4.95 -2.98
C PHE A 221 4.40 6.26 -3.72
N CYS A 222 3.74 7.34 -3.32
CA CYS A 222 3.83 8.66 -3.95
C CYS A 222 3.49 8.65 -5.46
N PRO A 223 2.32 8.10 -5.87
CA PRO A 223 1.94 8.10 -7.28
C PRO A 223 1.81 9.54 -7.78
N GLY A 224 2.42 9.85 -8.92
CA GLY A 224 2.35 11.17 -9.57
C GLY A 224 3.47 12.16 -9.24
N TYR A 225 4.36 11.88 -8.27
CA TYR A 225 5.46 12.81 -7.95
C TYR A 225 6.48 13.00 -9.09
N TYR A 226 6.71 11.99 -9.93
CA TYR A 226 7.53 12.14 -11.15
C TYR A 226 6.98 13.19 -12.13
N ASN A 227 5.66 13.36 -12.22
CA ASN A 227 5.08 14.34 -13.14
C ASN A 227 5.28 15.76 -12.61
N TYR A 228 5.24 15.96 -11.30
CA TYR A 228 5.53 17.26 -10.70
C TYR A 228 7.00 17.63 -10.77
N SER A 229 7.93 16.69 -10.54
CA SER A 229 9.37 16.99 -10.68
C SER A 229 9.76 17.25 -12.13
N VAL A 230 9.26 16.47 -13.09
CA VAL A 230 9.52 16.71 -14.52
C VAL A 230 8.85 18.00 -14.99
N GLN A 231 7.62 18.29 -14.57
CA GLN A 231 6.94 19.54 -14.93
C GLN A 231 7.58 20.76 -14.28
N PHE A 232 8.05 20.65 -13.04
CA PHE A 232 8.83 21.69 -12.38
C PHE A 232 10.18 21.89 -13.06
N LEU A 233 10.90 20.81 -13.41
CA LEU A 233 12.15 20.89 -14.17
C LEU A 233 11.94 21.54 -15.54
N LEU A 234 10.87 21.17 -16.25
CA LEU A 234 10.47 21.78 -17.52
C LEU A 234 10.11 23.26 -17.35
N LEU A 235 9.36 23.62 -16.30
CA LEU A 235 9.06 25.03 -16.00
C LEU A 235 10.33 25.84 -15.70
N VAL A 236 11.30 25.25 -15.00
CA VAL A 236 12.59 25.87 -14.71
C VAL A 236 13.42 26.01 -15.99
N THR A 237 13.54 24.98 -16.84
CA THR A 237 14.31 25.05 -18.09
C THR A 237 13.68 26.00 -19.10
N PHE A 238 12.36 25.89 -19.36
CA PHE A 238 11.66 26.81 -20.25
C PHE A 238 11.62 28.25 -19.70
N GLY A 239 11.55 28.41 -18.39
CA GLY A 239 11.65 29.72 -17.73
C GLY A 239 13.03 30.35 -17.91
N PHE A 240 14.10 29.54 -17.83
CA PHE A 240 15.48 29.96 -18.06
C PHE A 240 15.72 30.34 -19.52
N ASP A 241 15.21 29.56 -20.48
CA ASP A 241 15.33 29.88 -21.91
C ASP A 241 14.62 31.19 -22.27
N LYS A 242 13.43 31.44 -21.69
CA LYS A 242 12.72 32.71 -21.82
C LYS A 242 13.49 33.89 -21.23
N PHE A 243 14.18 33.66 -20.11
CA PHE A 243 15.02 34.67 -19.46
C PHE A 243 16.27 34.99 -20.30
N ILE A 244 16.96 33.97 -20.81
CA ILE A 244 18.12 34.13 -21.70
C ILE A 244 17.74 34.86 -22.99
N LYS A 245 16.60 34.51 -23.61
CA LYS A 245 16.10 35.20 -24.80
C LYS A 245 15.86 36.70 -24.53
N LYS A 246 15.26 37.02 -23.38
CA LYS A 246 15.02 38.41 -22.97
C LYS A 246 16.30 39.19 -22.71
N ILE A 247 17.34 38.56 -22.16
CA ILE A 247 18.67 39.18 -22.00
C ILE A 247 19.32 39.45 -23.36
N ASN A 248 19.25 38.51 -24.29
CA ASN A 248 19.83 38.68 -25.62
C ASN A 248 19.11 39.76 -26.44
N ASP A 249 17.78 39.86 -26.34
CA ASP A 249 17.00 40.92 -26.98
C ASP A 249 17.32 42.31 -26.42
N LEU A 250 17.71 42.41 -25.13
CA LEU A 250 18.14 43.65 -24.49
C LEU A 250 19.59 44.04 -24.82
N ARG A 251 20.43 43.07 -25.20
CA ARG A 251 21.84 43.30 -25.58
C ARG A 251 22.02 43.67 -27.06
N ASN A 252 20.99 43.42 -27.88
CA ASN A 252 20.96 43.75 -29.32
C ASN A 252 20.22 45.07 -29.64
N LYS A 253 20.01 45.93 -28.64
CA LYS A 253 19.59 47.33 -28.78
C LYS A 253 20.70 48.24 -28.31
#